data_AF-A0A7V4P8H2-F1
#
_entry.id   AF-A0A7V4P8H2-F1
#
_cell.length_a   1.000
_cell.length_b   1.000
_cell.length_c   1.000
_cell.angle_alpha   90.00
_cell.angle_beta   90.00
_cell.angle_gamma   90.00
#
_symmetry.space_group_name_H-M   'P 1'
#
loop_
_entity.id
_entity.type
_entity.pdbx_description
1 polymer ?
#
loop_
_entity_poly.entity_id
_entity_poly.type
_entity_poly.pdbx_seq_one_letter_code
_entity_poly.pdbx_strand_id
1 'polypeptide(L)'
;MRTLLRLVALAAGLTVALGSLASQAADPTFVGKLALLEDPQVAADLGLSDEVRVKVATLINDREREALELVAKIKSLPKAEQEAKLAPFVADSEKMGLALLTDEQQAKLEKLRISRMGMEILTDPAVAGALKLTDQQKADAAKAVADHKRTTANYNDLQKRAAKALLDKKLAALLTPEQKTAYEKIAGVAPGSSIAMAGAAAPAANSAPAGGAPPAGGEGATTIAVGPDGKLGFNFRFAPWKDVIDFFARQANLSLVTEEYPQGTFNYSDNKQYTVEEALDLLNSVLATKGYQLVRRERMLRLFNVDQGPIPQIFVETVDPKELDKRGRFEFLAVVFQVSRITPEEAEVEARKLIGPQGSVTMLSKARQIKVADIGENLRQIRQMIDSIEGKNDVPLGNERVTIIRLKNLLPAEFMTMVRQLTGIPDGQFATMD
;
A
#
# COMPACT_ATOMS: atom_id res chain seq x y z
N MET A 1 -75.64 -8.32 30.51
CA MET A 1 -74.98 -9.03 31.64
C MET A 1 -73.49 -8.73 31.51
N ARG A 2 -72.95 -7.79 32.31
CA ARG A 2 -72.12 -8.08 33.52
C ARG A 2 -70.90 -8.93 33.12
N THR A 3 -69.62 -8.52 33.23
CA THR A 3 -68.92 -7.69 34.23
C THR A 3 -67.50 -7.42 33.67
N LEU A 4 -67.06 -6.19 33.40
CA LEU A 4 -66.27 -5.28 34.26
C LEU A 4 -64.89 -5.78 34.79
N LEU A 5 -63.86 -5.01 34.40
CA LEU A 5 -62.72 -4.49 35.19
C LEU A 5 -61.43 -5.33 35.38
N ARG A 6 -60.33 -4.85 34.78
CA ARG A 6 -59.23 -4.16 35.51
C ARG A 6 -58.27 -3.42 34.56
N LEU A 7 -58.18 -2.10 34.77
CA LEU A 7 -57.12 -1.19 34.31
C LEU A 7 -55.80 -1.44 35.06
N VAL A 8 -54.68 -1.30 34.35
CA VAL A 8 -53.44 -0.55 34.72
C VAL A 8 -52.79 -0.17 33.38
N ALA A 9 -53.03 1.01 32.80
CA ALA A 9 -52.27 2.25 32.96
C ALA A 9 -50.75 2.13 32.72
N LEU A 10 -50.31 2.75 31.62
CA LEU A 10 -49.36 3.89 31.60
C LEU A 10 -48.14 3.74 30.66
N ALA A 11 -48.14 4.65 29.68
CA ALA A 11 -47.01 5.44 29.20
C ALA A 11 -45.97 4.87 28.20
N ALA A 12 -45.87 5.67 27.14
CA ALA A 12 -44.65 6.19 26.53
C ALA A 12 -43.91 5.28 25.55
N GLY A 13 -43.90 5.72 24.30
CA GLY A 13 -43.00 5.20 23.28
C GLY A 13 -43.52 5.43 21.88
N LEU A 14 -43.77 6.69 21.52
CA LEU A 14 -43.79 7.09 20.11
C LEU A 14 -42.37 6.83 19.56
N THR A 15 -42.08 5.60 19.18
CA THR A 15 -40.89 5.30 18.40
C THR A 15 -41.12 5.87 17.02
N VAL A 16 -40.62 7.09 16.81
CA VAL A 16 -40.28 7.58 15.48
C VAL A 16 -39.36 6.51 14.88
N ALA A 17 -39.91 5.72 13.98
CA ALA A 17 -39.15 4.84 13.13
C ALA A 17 -38.30 5.72 12.22
N LEU A 18 -37.13 6.13 12.71
CA LEU A 18 -36.01 6.53 11.85
C LEU A 18 -35.58 5.24 11.14
N GLY A 19 -36.28 4.96 10.05
CA GLY A 19 -35.93 3.91 9.12
C GLY A 19 -34.47 4.08 8.73
N SER A 20 -33.70 3.02 8.95
CA SER A 20 -32.37 2.83 8.40
C SER A 20 -32.44 2.97 6.87
N LEU A 21 -32.19 4.18 6.37
CA LEU A 21 -31.75 4.37 5.00
C LEU A 21 -30.35 3.75 4.93
N ALA A 22 -30.28 2.52 4.42
CA ALA A 22 -29.03 2.00 3.89
C ALA A 22 -28.61 2.97 2.78
N SER A 23 -27.65 3.84 3.08
CA SER A 23 -27.06 4.78 2.12
C SER A 23 -26.45 3.96 1.00
N GLN A 24 -27.08 4.01 -0.18
CA GLN A 24 -26.35 3.78 -1.42
C GLN A 24 -25.38 4.96 -1.55
N ALA A 25 -24.13 4.69 -1.94
CA ALA A 25 -23.16 5.73 -2.18
C ALA A 25 -23.65 6.61 -3.35
N ALA A 26 -23.59 7.92 -3.18
CA ALA A 26 -24.01 8.88 -4.18
C ALA A 26 -23.38 8.60 -5.55
N ASP A 27 -24.21 8.61 -6.60
CA ASP A 27 -23.75 8.41 -7.97
C ASP A 27 -23.14 9.71 -8.52
N PRO A 28 -21.81 9.77 -8.76
CA PRO A 28 -21.16 10.96 -9.29
C PRO A 28 -21.68 11.37 -10.67
N THR A 29 -22.39 10.50 -11.38
CA THR A 29 -23.06 10.82 -12.66
C THR A 29 -24.21 11.82 -12.48
N PHE A 30 -24.83 11.87 -11.30
CA PHE A 30 -26.02 12.70 -11.05
C PHE A 30 -25.72 13.95 -10.22
N VAL A 31 -24.79 13.85 -9.27
CA VAL A 31 -24.47 14.92 -8.31
C VAL A 31 -23.03 15.42 -8.43
N GLY A 32 -22.25 14.90 -9.37
CA GLY A 32 -20.90 15.37 -9.68
C GLY A 32 -19.97 15.27 -8.47
N LYS A 33 -19.23 16.35 -8.20
CA LYS A 33 -18.29 16.42 -7.06
C LYS A 33 -18.96 16.36 -5.69
N LEU A 34 -20.28 16.54 -5.58
CA LEU A 34 -20.98 16.39 -4.30
C LEU A 34 -20.97 14.96 -3.79
N ALA A 35 -20.82 13.97 -4.69
CA ALA A 35 -20.67 12.57 -4.28
C ALA A 35 -19.47 12.37 -3.33
N LEU A 36 -18.45 13.23 -3.41
CA LEU A 36 -17.32 13.19 -2.48
C LEU A 36 -17.71 13.58 -1.05
N LEU A 37 -18.76 14.38 -0.86
CA LEU A 37 -19.17 14.87 0.45
C LEU A 37 -19.92 13.82 1.28
N GLU A 38 -20.42 12.75 0.66
CA GLU A 38 -20.97 11.60 1.39
C GLU A 38 -19.90 10.75 2.06
N ASP A 39 -18.65 10.80 1.58
CA ASP A 39 -17.53 10.12 2.22
C ASP A 39 -17.29 10.75 3.62
N PRO A 40 -17.47 9.99 4.71
CA PRO A 40 -17.32 10.51 6.06
C PRO A 40 -15.94 11.12 6.32
N GLN A 41 -14.90 10.61 5.65
CA GLN A 41 -13.54 11.14 5.77
C GLN A 41 -13.41 12.50 5.06
N VAL A 42 -14.02 12.67 3.89
CA VAL A 42 -14.02 13.97 3.18
C VAL A 42 -14.79 14.99 3.99
N ALA A 43 -15.96 14.62 4.51
CA ALA A 43 -16.75 15.50 5.36
C ALA A 43 -16.00 15.91 6.63
N ALA A 44 -15.25 14.99 7.26
CA ALA A 44 -14.39 15.28 8.40
C ALA A 44 -13.20 16.18 8.03
N ASP A 45 -12.50 15.90 6.93
CA ASP A 45 -11.38 16.70 6.45
C ASP A 45 -11.83 18.13 6.11
N LEU A 46 -13.05 18.32 5.62
CA LEU A 46 -13.65 19.63 5.37
C LEU A 46 -14.20 20.32 6.63
N GLY A 47 -14.22 19.63 7.77
CA GLY A 47 -14.78 20.16 9.01
C GLY A 47 -16.27 20.48 8.90
N LEU A 48 -17.05 19.66 8.17
CA LEU A 48 -18.48 19.88 8.02
C LEU A 48 -19.20 19.64 9.35
N SER A 49 -20.03 20.59 9.77
CA SER A 49 -20.91 20.40 10.92
C SER A 49 -21.98 19.33 10.62
N ASP A 50 -22.51 18.69 11.66
CA ASP A 50 -23.59 17.71 11.54
C ASP A 50 -24.79 18.26 10.76
N GLU A 51 -25.12 19.53 10.99
CA GLU A 51 -26.20 20.22 10.29
C GLU A 51 -25.92 20.35 8.78
N VAL A 52 -24.70 20.76 8.39
CA VAL A 52 -24.31 20.86 6.98
C VAL A 52 -24.28 19.49 6.33
N ARG A 53 -23.77 18.45 7.02
CA ARG A 53 -23.75 17.07 6.53
C ARG A 53 -25.17 16.57 6.24
N VAL A 54 -26.12 16.80 7.14
CA VAL A 54 -27.53 16.42 6.94
C VAL A 54 -28.13 17.18 5.75
N LYS A 55 -27.87 18.49 5.62
CA LYS A 55 -28.37 19.29 4.48
C LYS A 55 -27.80 18.79 3.15
N VAL A 56 -26.50 18.51 3.08
CA VAL A 56 -25.84 17.98 1.88
C VAL A 56 -26.40 16.61 1.53
N ALA A 57 -26.53 15.69 2.48
CA ALA A 57 -27.09 14.36 2.23
C ALA A 57 -28.55 14.43 1.76
N THR A 58 -29.36 15.32 2.35
CA THR A 58 -30.75 15.53 1.91
C THR A 58 -30.80 16.02 0.47
N LEU A 59 -29.97 17.03 0.15
CA LEU A 59 -29.87 17.57 -1.21
C LEU A 59 -29.44 16.49 -2.21
N ILE A 60 -28.41 15.69 -1.89
CA ILE A 60 -27.94 14.62 -2.76
C ILE A 60 -29.07 13.64 -3.07
N ASN A 61 -29.78 13.14 -2.05
CA ASN A 61 -30.90 12.22 -2.22
C ASN A 61 -32.02 12.80 -3.09
N ASP A 62 -32.39 14.07 -2.88
CA ASP A 62 -33.42 14.74 -3.68
C ASP A 62 -32.98 14.90 -5.14
N ARG A 63 -31.72 15.29 -5.36
CA ARG A 63 -31.14 15.47 -6.70
C ARG A 63 -30.99 14.15 -7.43
N GLU A 64 -30.63 13.06 -6.77
CA GLU A 64 -30.60 11.74 -7.40
C GLU A 64 -31.99 11.28 -7.85
N ARG A 65 -33.03 11.50 -7.02
CA ARG A 65 -34.41 11.19 -7.40
C ARG A 65 -34.83 11.96 -8.65
N GLU A 66 -34.54 13.26 -8.71
CA GLU A 66 -34.82 14.09 -9.88
C GLU A 66 -33.99 13.68 -11.12
N ALA A 67 -32.74 13.25 -10.91
CA ALA A 67 -31.88 12.75 -11.98
C ALA A 67 -32.46 11.50 -12.62
N LEU A 68 -32.99 10.56 -11.82
CA LEU A 68 -33.63 9.34 -12.32
C LEU A 68 -34.84 9.65 -13.21
N GLU A 69 -35.65 10.65 -12.87
CA GLU A 69 -36.75 11.11 -13.72
C GLU A 69 -36.26 11.70 -15.04
N LEU A 70 -35.17 12.48 -14.99
CA LEU A 70 -34.56 13.06 -16.19
C LEU A 70 -33.97 11.97 -17.09
N VAL A 71 -33.23 11.01 -16.52
CA VAL A 71 -32.68 9.84 -17.20
C VAL A 71 -33.80 9.03 -17.87
N ALA A 72 -34.92 8.82 -17.19
CA ALA A 72 -36.07 8.12 -17.75
C ALA A 72 -36.66 8.81 -19.00
N LYS A 73 -36.60 10.14 -19.07
CA LYS A 73 -37.08 10.95 -20.22
C LYS A 73 -36.11 10.93 -21.39
N ILE A 74 -34.80 10.80 -21.14
CA ILE A 74 -33.76 10.86 -22.18
C ILE A 74 -33.21 9.49 -22.58
N LYS A 75 -33.64 8.40 -21.93
CA LYS A 75 -33.11 7.03 -22.14
C LYS A 75 -33.10 6.54 -23.60
N SER A 76 -33.98 7.08 -24.45
CA SER A 76 -34.08 6.72 -25.87
C SER A 76 -33.12 7.49 -26.78
N LEU A 77 -32.45 8.52 -26.28
CA LEU A 77 -31.49 9.31 -27.04
C LEU A 77 -30.14 8.58 -27.15
N PRO A 78 -29.29 8.90 -28.14
CA PRO A 78 -27.89 8.45 -28.16
C PRO A 78 -27.13 8.88 -26.89
N LYS A 79 -26.16 8.07 -26.44
CA LYS A 79 -25.41 8.34 -25.18
C LYS A 79 -24.82 9.74 -25.10
N ALA A 80 -24.21 10.22 -26.18
CA ALA A 80 -23.62 11.57 -26.23
C ALA A 80 -24.68 12.67 -26.02
N GLU A 81 -25.90 12.48 -26.51
CA GLU A 81 -27.00 13.43 -26.29
C GLU A 81 -27.59 13.32 -24.87
N GLN A 82 -27.60 12.11 -24.29
CA GLN A 82 -27.99 11.93 -22.89
C GLN A 82 -27.03 12.68 -21.96
N GLU A 83 -25.71 12.52 -22.17
CA GLU A 83 -24.67 13.23 -21.42
C GLU A 83 -24.81 14.74 -21.56
N ALA A 84 -25.01 15.24 -22.79
CA ALA A 84 -25.22 16.67 -23.05
C ALA A 84 -26.46 17.24 -22.35
N LYS A 85 -27.54 16.45 -22.21
CA LYS A 85 -28.76 16.87 -21.49
C LYS A 85 -28.65 16.74 -19.98
N LEU A 86 -27.82 15.84 -19.47
CA LEU A 86 -27.56 15.69 -18.03
C LEU A 86 -26.57 16.74 -17.50
N ALA A 87 -25.61 17.18 -18.32
CA ALA A 87 -24.56 18.09 -17.86
C ALA A 87 -25.07 19.38 -17.17
N PRO A 88 -26.11 20.10 -17.67
CA PRO A 88 -26.67 21.26 -16.98
C PRO A 88 -27.28 20.90 -15.62
N PHE A 89 -27.95 19.75 -15.53
CA PHE A 89 -28.54 19.26 -14.30
C PHE A 89 -27.47 18.98 -13.24
N VAL A 90 -26.37 18.34 -13.62
CA VAL A 90 -25.24 18.06 -12.72
C VAL A 90 -24.59 19.35 -12.24
N ALA A 91 -24.37 20.31 -13.15
CA ALA A 91 -23.80 21.61 -12.79
C ALA A 91 -24.68 22.39 -11.80
N ASP A 92 -26.01 22.35 -11.97
CA ASP A 92 -26.95 22.95 -11.04
C ASP A 92 -26.95 22.22 -9.69
N SER A 93 -26.91 20.87 -9.68
CA SER A 93 -26.75 20.09 -8.45
C SER A 93 -25.51 20.54 -7.67
N GLU A 94 -24.36 20.55 -8.34
CA GLU A 94 -23.08 20.96 -7.74
C GLU A 94 -23.15 22.37 -7.18
N LYS A 95 -23.75 23.31 -7.92
CA LYS A 95 -23.91 24.70 -7.47
C LYS A 95 -24.74 24.78 -6.20
N MET A 96 -25.84 24.03 -6.10
CA MET A 96 -26.69 24.00 -4.91
C MET A 96 -25.95 23.42 -3.70
N GLY A 97 -25.20 22.34 -3.89
CA GLY A 97 -24.47 21.70 -2.79
C GLY A 97 -23.25 22.50 -2.33
N LEU A 98 -22.52 23.12 -3.26
CA LEU A 98 -21.40 24.01 -2.90
C LEU A 98 -21.87 25.24 -2.13
N ALA A 99 -23.07 25.76 -2.42
CA ALA A 99 -23.63 26.90 -1.68
C ALA A 99 -23.88 26.60 -0.18
N LEU A 100 -23.86 25.32 0.23
CA LEU A 100 -23.93 24.90 1.63
C LEU A 100 -22.56 24.91 2.33
N LEU A 101 -21.48 25.08 1.57
CA LEU A 101 -20.10 25.08 2.04
C LEU A 101 -19.53 26.50 2.06
N THR A 102 -18.61 26.77 2.99
CA THR A 102 -17.83 28.01 2.96
C THR A 102 -16.84 28.04 1.79
N ASP A 103 -16.39 29.23 1.38
CA ASP A 103 -15.40 29.36 0.30
C ASP A 103 -14.11 28.56 0.57
N GLU A 104 -13.68 28.50 1.84
CA GLU A 104 -12.53 27.71 2.25
C GLU A 104 -12.78 26.19 2.10
N GLN A 105 -13.98 25.73 2.48
CA GLN A 105 -14.39 24.33 2.32
C GLN A 105 -14.51 23.96 0.84
N GLN A 106 -15.06 24.83 0.00
CA GLN A 106 -15.12 24.61 -1.45
C GLN A 106 -13.71 24.50 -2.06
N ALA A 107 -12.79 25.40 -1.68
CA ALA A 107 -11.41 25.34 -2.15
C ALA A 107 -10.69 24.06 -1.68
N LYS A 108 -10.94 23.60 -0.45
CA LYS A 108 -10.38 22.36 0.08
C LYS A 108 -10.97 21.12 -0.58
N LEU A 109 -12.28 21.12 -0.85
CA LEU A 109 -12.96 20.04 -1.59
C LEU A 109 -12.37 19.89 -2.99
N GLU A 110 -12.11 21.00 -3.68
CA GLU A 110 -11.52 20.97 -5.02
C GLU A 110 -10.09 20.41 -5.00
N LYS A 111 -9.27 20.81 -4.02
CA LYS A 111 -7.93 20.22 -3.82
C LYS A 111 -8.00 18.71 -3.54
N LEU A 112 -8.92 18.27 -2.67
CA LEU A 112 -9.13 16.86 -2.37
C LEU A 112 -9.57 16.08 -3.61
N ARG A 113 -10.46 16.66 -4.43
CA ARG A 113 -10.91 16.08 -5.69
C ARG A 113 -9.74 15.87 -6.65
N ILE A 114 -8.93 16.90 -6.86
CA ILE A 114 -7.75 16.83 -7.75
C ILE A 114 -6.77 15.77 -7.23
N SER A 115 -6.50 15.75 -5.92
CA SER A 115 -5.61 14.77 -5.30
C SER A 115 -6.11 13.33 -5.45
N ARG A 116 -7.41 13.08 -5.23
CA ARG A 116 -8.01 11.74 -5.35
C ARG A 116 -8.08 11.23 -6.79
N MET A 117 -8.40 12.11 -7.73
CA MET A 117 -8.49 11.73 -9.16
C MET A 117 -7.09 11.60 -9.79
N GLY A 118 -6.06 12.21 -9.23
CA GLY A 118 -4.71 12.22 -9.80
C GLY A 118 -4.73 12.89 -11.18
N MET A 119 -4.09 12.29 -12.18
CA MET A 119 -4.06 12.88 -13.53
C MET A 119 -5.34 12.59 -14.34
N GLU A 120 -6.25 11.72 -13.88
CA GLU A 120 -7.55 11.52 -14.54
C GLU A 120 -8.39 12.80 -14.59
N ILE A 121 -8.12 13.72 -13.65
CA ILE A 121 -8.72 15.05 -13.60
C ILE A 121 -8.49 15.87 -14.88
N LEU A 122 -7.53 15.52 -15.74
CA LEU A 122 -7.34 16.18 -17.03
C LEU A 122 -8.53 16.00 -18.00
N THR A 123 -9.39 15.01 -17.74
CA THR A 123 -10.65 14.81 -18.48
C THR A 123 -11.78 15.71 -18.00
N ASP A 124 -11.61 16.38 -16.86
CA ASP A 124 -12.56 17.34 -16.32
C ASP A 124 -12.56 18.63 -17.17
N PRO A 125 -13.73 19.12 -17.65
CA PRO A 125 -13.79 20.31 -18.49
C PRO A 125 -13.22 21.58 -17.84
N ALA A 126 -13.40 21.76 -16.53
CA ALA A 126 -12.93 22.95 -15.84
C ALA A 126 -11.39 22.94 -15.71
N VAL A 127 -10.81 21.79 -15.35
CA VAL A 127 -9.35 21.63 -15.28
C VAL A 127 -8.70 21.68 -16.66
N ALA A 128 -9.30 21.01 -17.66
CA ALA A 128 -8.81 21.08 -19.03
C ALA A 128 -8.82 22.52 -19.58
N GLY A 129 -9.85 23.30 -19.24
CA GLY A 129 -9.93 24.73 -19.56
C GLY A 129 -8.86 25.56 -18.83
N ALA A 130 -8.67 25.34 -17.53
CA ALA A 130 -7.67 26.03 -16.73
C ALA A 130 -6.23 25.77 -17.21
N LEU A 131 -5.94 24.54 -17.65
CA LEU A 131 -4.64 24.13 -18.21
C LEU A 131 -4.49 24.46 -19.69
N LYS A 132 -5.53 25.01 -20.33
CA LYS A 132 -5.57 25.30 -21.76
C LYS A 132 -5.14 24.10 -22.61
N LEU A 133 -5.68 22.92 -22.30
CA LEU A 133 -5.36 21.71 -23.07
C LEU A 133 -5.83 21.86 -24.53
N THR A 134 -5.01 21.41 -25.47
CA THR A 134 -5.39 21.35 -26.88
C THR A 134 -6.47 20.29 -27.08
N ASP A 135 -7.23 20.39 -28.17
CA ASP A 135 -8.27 19.40 -28.46
C ASP A 135 -7.67 17.99 -28.66
N GLN A 136 -6.45 17.91 -29.19
CA GLN A 136 -5.69 16.67 -29.27
C GLN A 136 -5.35 16.12 -27.87
N GLN A 137 -4.83 16.95 -26.96
CA GLN A 137 -4.54 16.52 -25.59
C GLN A 137 -5.79 16.03 -24.84
N LYS A 138 -6.93 16.72 -25.01
CA LYS A 138 -8.21 16.31 -24.43
C LYS A 138 -8.66 14.95 -24.98
N ALA A 139 -8.58 14.77 -26.30
CA ALA A 139 -8.94 13.51 -26.96
C ALA A 139 -8.05 12.35 -26.50
N ASP A 140 -6.73 12.58 -26.40
CA ASP A 140 -5.77 11.57 -25.97
C ASP A 140 -5.94 11.20 -24.49
N ALA A 141 -6.23 12.18 -23.63
CA ALA A 141 -6.54 11.96 -22.22
C ALA A 141 -7.82 11.14 -22.05
N ALA A 142 -8.91 11.53 -22.74
CA ALA A 142 -10.18 10.82 -22.71
C ALA A 142 -10.02 9.36 -23.21
N LYS A 143 -9.27 9.16 -24.29
CA LYS A 143 -8.96 7.83 -24.81
C LYS A 143 -8.15 7.00 -23.81
N ALA A 144 -7.12 7.58 -23.20
CA ALA A 144 -6.29 6.87 -22.21
C ALA A 144 -7.10 6.42 -20.99
N VAL A 145 -8.00 7.26 -20.48
CA VAL A 145 -8.91 6.90 -19.37
C VAL A 145 -9.91 5.83 -19.80
N ALA A 146 -10.49 5.91 -21.01
CA ALA A 146 -11.40 4.90 -21.52
C ALA A 146 -10.73 3.52 -21.69
N ASP A 147 -9.52 3.50 -22.27
CA ASP A 147 -8.71 2.29 -22.42
C ASP A 147 -8.35 1.71 -21.04
N HIS A 148 -7.98 2.55 -20.07
CA HIS A 148 -7.73 2.12 -18.71
C HIS A 148 -8.97 1.47 -18.09
N LYS A 149 -10.13 2.13 -18.13
CA LYS A 149 -11.40 1.56 -17.61
C LYS A 149 -11.74 0.21 -18.25
N ARG A 150 -11.52 0.07 -19.56
CA ARG A 150 -11.76 -1.19 -20.28
C ARG A 150 -10.80 -2.30 -19.86
N THR A 151 -9.53 -1.98 -19.68
CA THR A 151 -8.48 -2.95 -19.34
C THR A 151 -8.54 -3.38 -17.87
N THR A 152 -8.93 -2.48 -16.97
CA THR A 152 -8.95 -2.75 -15.52
C THR A 152 -10.27 -3.28 -14.98
N ALA A 153 -11.28 -3.50 -15.84
CA ALA A 153 -12.62 -3.94 -15.43
C ALA A 153 -12.60 -5.20 -14.55
N ASN A 154 -11.72 -6.15 -14.85
CA ASN A 154 -11.60 -7.44 -14.15
C ASN A 154 -10.37 -7.51 -13.22
N TYR A 155 -9.67 -6.40 -13.01
CA TYR A 155 -8.45 -6.39 -12.21
C TYR A 155 -8.78 -6.45 -10.71
N ASN A 156 -7.90 -7.11 -9.95
CA ASN A 156 -7.90 -7.01 -8.49
C ASN A 156 -7.38 -5.62 -8.04
N ASP A 157 -7.51 -5.30 -6.76
CA ASP A 157 -7.18 -3.97 -6.24
C ASP A 157 -5.72 -3.57 -6.44
N LEU A 158 -4.79 -4.52 -6.31
CA LEU A 158 -3.37 -4.27 -6.54
C LEU A 158 -3.09 -3.94 -8.01
N GLN A 159 -3.68 -4.71 -8.92
CA GLN A 159 -3.59 -4.50 -10.37
C GLN A 159 -4.23 -3.17 -10.79
N LYS A 160 -5.38 -2.80 -10.20
CA LYS A 160 -6.02 -1.50 -10.43
C LYS A 160 -5.13 -0.34 -10.01
N ARG A 161 -4.47 -0.45 -8.84
CA ARG A 161 -3.52 0.59 -8.36
C ARG A 161 -2.29 0.72 -9.25
N ALA A 162 -1.67 -0.39 -9.65
CA ALA A 162 -0.53 -0.36 -10.57
C ALA A 162 -0.93 0.23 -11.94
N ALA A 163 -2.09 -0.17 -12.47
CA ALA A 163 -2.62 0.37 -13.71
C ALA A 163 -2.95 1.86 -13.59
N LYS A 164 -3.40 2.33 -12.43
CA LYS A 164 -3.68 3.75 -12.15
C LYS A 164 -2.39 4.57 -12.18
N ALA A 165 -1.32 4.10 -11.55
CA ALA A 165 -0.02 4.76 -11.60
C ALA A 165 0.54 4.87 -13.04
N LEU A 166 0.36 3.81 -13.83
CA LEU A 166 0.73 3.82 -15.26
C LEU A 166 -0.13 4.79 -16.07
N LEU A 167 -1.44 4.84 -15.80
CA LEU A 167 -2.34 5.82 -16.41
C LEU A 167 -1.91 7.24 -16.07
N ASP A 168 -1.61 7.52 -14.79
CA ASP A 168 -1.18 8.84 -14.35
C ASP A 168 0.12 9.28 -15.03
N LYS A 169 1.09 8.37 -15.17
CA LYS A 169 2.33 8.63 -15.93
C LYS A 169 2.06 8.93 -17.40
N LYS A 170 1.14 8.18 -18.03
CA LYS A 170 0.76 8.39 -19.44
C LYS A 170 0.05 9.73 -19.63
N LEU A 171 -0.87 10.09 -18.74
CA LEU A 171 -1.61 11.35 -18.78
C LEU A 171 -0.68 12.55 -18.53
N ALA A 172 0.23 12.45 -17.57
CA ALA A 172 1.24 13.49 -17.33
C ALA A 172 2.16 13.71 -18.55
N ALA A 173 2.44 12.66 -19.34
CA ALA A 173 3.25 12.79 -20.56
C ALA A 173 2.56 13.57 -21.68
N LEU A 174 1.23 13.76 -21.62
CA LEU A 174 0.49 14.57 -22.60
C LEU A 174 0.68 16.08 -22.38
N LEU A 175 1.10 16.50 -21.18
CA LEU A 175 1.21 17.91 -20.79
C LEU A 175 2.56 18.51 -21.17
N THR A 176 2.56 19.79 -21.59
CA THR A 176 3.79 20.58 -21.72
C THR A 176 4.39 20.91 -20.35
N PRO A 177 5.67 21.32 -20.25
CA PRO A 177 6.27 21.75 -18.99
C PRO A 177 5.49 22.87 -18.28
N GLU A 178 4.95 23.83 -19.04
CA GLU A 178 4.14 24.94 -18.53
C GLU A 178 2.81 24.43 -17.97
N GLN A 179 2.17 23.49 -18.67
CA GLN A 179 0.91 22.88 -18.24
C GLN A 179 1.11 22.00 -17.00
N LYS A 180 2.24 21.29 -16.88
CA LYS A 180 2.60 20.55 -15.67
C LYS A 180 2.76 21.48 -14.48
N THR A 181 3.47 22.59 -14.66
CA THR A 181 3.64 23.60 -13.62
C THR A 181 2.30 24.24 -13.23
N ALA A 182 1.40 24.47 -14.20
CA ALA A 182 0.05 24.96 -13.93
C ALA A 182 -0.80 23.93 -13.20
N TYR A 183 -0.70 22.65 -13.57
CA TYR A 183 -1.37 21.54 -12.89
C TYR A 183 -0.92 21.44 -11.43
N GLU A 184 0.39 21.50 -11.18
CA GLU A 184 0.97 21.52 -9.83
C GLU A 184 0.33 22.64 -8.99
N LYS A 185 0.27 23.87 -9.51
CA LYS A 185 -0.35 25.00 -8.80
C LYS A 185 -1.81 24.76 -8.43
N ILE A 186 -2.61 24.19 -9.34
CA ILE A 186 -4.04 23.93 -9.10
C ILE A 186 -4.23 22.73 -8.16
N ALA A 187 -3.38 21.71 -8.27
CA ALA A 187 -3.33 20.56 -7.36
C ALA A 187 -2.79 20.93 -5.96
N GLY A 188 -2.25 22.14 -5.77
CA GLY A 188 -1.65 22.57 -4.51
C GLY A 188 -0.22 22.03 -4.29
N VAL A 189 0.46 21.65 -5.37
CA VAL A 189 1.88 21.26 -5.43
C VAL A 189 2.70 22.48 -5.88
N ALA A 190 3.75 22.87 -5.15
CA ALA A 190 4.47 24.13 -5.40
C ALA A 190 5.28 24.12 -6.73
N PRO A 191 5.39 25.25 -7.46
CA PRO A 191 6.13 25.31 -8.73
C PRO A 191 7.64 25.23 -8.50
N GLY A 192 8.30 24.28 -9.16
CA GLY A 192 9.71 23.96 -8.94
C GLY A 192 9.94 22.72 -8.06
N SER A 193 8.87 22.18 -7.47
CA SER A 193 8.83 20.76 -7.18
C SER A 193 8.62 20.03 -8.51
N SER A 194 9.71 19.58 -9.13
CA SER A 194 9.66 18.21 -9.65
C SER A 194 8.99 17.32 -8.60
N ILE A 195 8.42 16.18 -8.98
CA ILE A 195 7.80 15.18 -8.09
C ILE A 195 8.89 14.55 -7.16
N ALA A 196 9.60 15.41 -6.42
CA ALA A 196 10.81 15.30 -5.62
C ALA A 196 10.87 16.56 -4.72
N MET A 197 10.65 16.31 -3.43
CA MET A 197 11.10 17.04 -2.23
C MET A 197 11.23 18.58 -2.24
N ALA A 198 10.42 19.24 -1.41
CA ALA A 198 10.78 20.26 -0.40
C ALA A 198 9.48 20.87 0.17
N GLY A 199 9.29 21.13 1.47
CA GLY A 199 10.12 21.06 2.68
C GLY A 199 9.20 21.34 3.88
N ALA A 200 9.42 20.81 5.08
CA ALA A 200 10.54 21.18 5.95
C ALA A 200 10.70 22.71 6.04
N ALA A 201 9.98 23.32 6.98
CA ALA A 201 10.37 24.61 7.57
C ALA A 201 11.23 24.33 8.80
N ALA A 202 12.45 24.85 8.80
CA ALA A 202 13.40 24.79 9.91
C ALA A 202 13.01 25.76 11.06
N PRO A 203 13.49 25.53 12.30
CA PRO A 203 12.90 26.07 13.51
C PRO A 203 13.48 27.43 13.91
N ALA A 204 12.65 28.30 14.48
CA ALA A 204 13.09 29.42 15.29
C ALA A 204 13.01 29.02 16.77
N ALA A 205 14.15 29.15 17.46
CA ALA A 205 14.28 28.91 18.89
C ALA A 205 13.42 29.88 19.71
N ASN A 206 12.69 29.36 20.70
CA ASN A 206 12.46 30.12 21.93
C ASN A 206 12.25 29.20 23.15
N SER A 207 12.78 29.67 24.27
CA SER A 207 12.99 29.00 25.54
C SER A 207 11.71 28.63 26.30
N ALA A 208 11.78 27.56 27.09
CA ALA A 208 10.79 27.18 28.11
C ALA A 208 10.71 28.26 29.24
N PRO A 209 9.67 28.29 30.11
CA PRO A 209 9.44 27.22 31.09
C PRO A 209 7.97 26.82 31.44
N ALA A 210 7.85 25.57 31.87
CA ALA A 210 6.98 24.97 32.90
C ALA A 210 5.49 25.37 33.09
N GLY A 211 4.63 24.35 33.08
CA GLY A 211 3.58 24.17 34.11
C GLY A 211 2.12 24.23 33.62
N GLY A 212 1.46 23.06 33.61
CA GLY A 212 -0.02 22.98 33.64
C GLY A 212 -0.62 21.92 32.72
N ALA A 213 -1.24 20.89 33.30
CA ALA A 213 -2.25 20.04 32.67
C ALA A 213 -3.60 20.29 33.38
N PRO A 214 -4.75 19.80 32.87
CA PRO A 214 -5.40 19.99 31.56
C PRO A 214 -6.86 20.50 31.75
N PRO A 215 -7.77 20.45 30.74
CA PRO A 215 -8.66 19.28 30.65
C PRO A 215 -9.07 18.83 29.23
N ALA A 216 -9.84 17.73 29.23
CA ALA A 216 -10.20 16.76 28.18
C ALA A 216 -11.32 17.12 27.18
N GLY A 217 -11.37 16.33 26.08
CA GLY A 217 -12.56 15.92 25.28
C GLY A 217 -12.55 16.41 23.82
N GLY A 218 -12.71 15.63 22.74
CA GLY A 218 -12.98 14.22 22.38
C GLY A 218 -12.98 14.14 20.83
N GLU A 219 -13.02 13.05 20.06
CA GLU A 219 -13.08 11.60 20.25
C GLU A 219 -12.61 10.94 18.94
N GLY A 220 -11.73 9.96 19.07
CA GLY A 220 -11.20 9.09 18.03
C GLY A 220 -10.34 8.08 18.79
N ALA A 221 -11.00 7.13 19.44
CA ALA A 221 -10.40 6.31 20.50
C ALA A 221 -9.23 5.48 19.99
N THR A 222 -8.00 5.96 20.24
CA THR A 222 -6.77 5.18 20.15
C THR A 222 -6.53 4.53 21.52
N THR A 223 -7.11 3.36 21.76
CA THR A 223 -6.75 2.55 22.93
C THR A 223 -5.97 1.34 22.47
N ILE A 224 -4.66 1.37 22.66
CA ILE A 224 -3.85 0.17 22.73
C ILE A 224 -3.63 -0.13 24.19
N ALA A 225 -4.21 -1.24 24.65
CA ALA A 225 -3.89 -1.80 25.95
C ALA A 225 -2.61 -2.62 25.83
N VAL A 226 -1.61 -2.31 26.65
CA VAL A 226 -0.48 -3.21 26.89
C VAL A 226 -0.98 -4.28 27.86
N GLY A 227 -0.93 -5.54 27.44
CA GLY A 227 -1.28 -6.66 28.31
C GLY A 227 -0.28 -6.77 29.47
N PRO A 228 -0.66 -7.40 30.60
CA PRO A 228 0.24 -7.66 31.73
C PRO A 228 1.52 -8.42 31.37
N ASP A 229 1.54 -9.05 30.20
CA ASP A 229 2.60 -9.87 29.61
C ASP A 229 3.50 -9.12 28.62
N GLY A 230 3.32 -7.80 28.46
CA GLY A 230 4.13 -6.97 27.55
C GLY A 230 3.74 -7.09 26.07
N LYS A 231 2.62 -7.75 25.75
CA LYS A 231 2.08 -7.83 24.39
C LYS A 231 1.18 -6.64 24.05
N LEU A 232 1.13 -6.31 22.76
CA LEU A 232 0.41 -5.16 22.20
C LEU A 232 -0.93 -5.62 21.61
N GLY A 233 -2.03 -5.01 22.03
CA GLY A 233 -3.31 -5.13 21.33
C GLY A 233 -3.50 -3.99 20.34
N PHE A 234 -3.95 -4.26 19.11
CA PHE A 234 -4.15 -3.20 18.11
C PHE A 234 -5.62 -2.85 17.91
N ASN A 235 -6.00 -1.65 18.34
CA ASN A 235 -7.29 -1.05 18.01
C ASN A 235 -7.08 0.40 17.58
N PHE A 236 -6.70 0.55 16.32
CA PHE A 236 -6.52 1.83 15.65
C PHE A 236 -7.73 2.11 14.76
N ARG A 237 -8.39 3.25 15.02
CA ARG A 237 -9.46 3.78 14.19
C ARG A 237 -9.06 5.18 13.75
N PHE A 238 -8.87 5.35 12.44
CA PHE A 238 -8.43 6.59 11.80
C PHE A 238 -7.16 7.18 12.45
N ALA A 239 -6.26 6.33 12.92
CA ALA A 239 -5.07 6.77 13.64
C ALA A 239 -4.01 7.29 12.65
N PRO A 240 -3.50 8.52 12.77
CA PRO A 240 -2.42 9.01 11.91
C PRO A 240 -1.20 8.09 11.96
N TRP A 241 -0.54 7.85 10.82
CA TRP A 241 0.64 6.98 10.77
C TRP A 241 1.77 7.43 11.69
N LYS A 242 1.94 8.74 11.83
CA LYS A 242 2.87 9.31 12.79
C LYS A 242 2.60 8.81 14.19
N ASP A 243 1.36 8.91 14.66
CA ASP A 243 0.99 8.52 16.01
C ASP A 243 1.12 7.00 16.20
N VAL A 244 0.76 6.21 15.19
CA VAL A 244 0.89 4.75 15.20
C VAL A 244 2.35 4.32 15.35
N ILE A 245 3.25 4.91 14.56
CA ILE A 245 4.67 4.56 14.53
C ILE A 245 5.39 5.08 15.78
N ASP A 246 5.11 6.33 16.20
CA ASP A 246 5.62 6.91 17.44
C ASP A 246 5.18 6.06 18.65
N PHE A 247 3.91 5.66 18.67
CA PHE A 247 3.37 4.81 19.72
C PHE A 247 4.03 3.43 19.72
N PHE A 248 4.12 2.77 18.56
CA PHE A 248 4.77 1.46 18.43
C PHE A 248 6.21 1.51 18.93
N ALA A 249 7.00 2.51 18.51
CA ALA A 249 8.38 2.68 18.95
C ALA A 249 8.49 2.82 20.48
N ARG A 250 7.62 3.62 21.10
CA ARG A 250 7.60 3.80 22.57
C ARG A 250 7.27 2.49 23.28
N GLN A 251 6.23 1.77 22.86
CA GLN A 251 5.84 0.53 23.51
C GLN A 251 6.87 -0.59 23.33
N ALA A 252 7.52 -0.63 22.16
CA ALA A 252 8.58 -1.58 21.87
C ALA A 252 9.94 -1.21 22.49
N ASN A 253 10.03 -0.07 23.21
CA ASN A 253 11.28 0.46 23.76
C ASN A 253 12.38 0.67 22.68
N LEU A 254 11.98 1.14 21.51
CA LEU A 254 12.85 1.41 20.35
C LEU A 254 13.06 2.91 20.14
N SER A 255 14.26 3.26 19.65
CA SER A 255 14.62 4.61 19.25
C SER A 255 14.24 4.83 17.78
N LEU A 256 13.13 5.53 17.54
CA LEU A 256 12.68 5.88 16.20
C LEU A 256 13.54 6.99 15.59
N VAL A 257 14.07 6.74 14.40
CA VAL A 257 14.75 7.73 13.56
C VAL A 257 13.99 7.81 12.24
N THR A 258 13.39 8.95 11.94
CA THR A 258 12.69 9.17 10.68
C THR A 258 12.68 10.64 10.29
N GLU A 259 12.62 10.91 8.99
CA GLU A 259 12.55 12.24 8.40
C GLU A 259 11.14 12.56 7.89
N GLU A 260 10.40 11.54 7.46
CA GLU A 260 9.06 11.65 6.88
C GLU A 260 8.15 10.53 7.41
N TYR A 261 6.86 10.80 7.53
CA TYR A 261 5.84 9.80 7.84
C TYR A 261 4.91 9.58 6.64
N PRO A 262 4.39 8.34 6.44
CA PRO A 262 3.35 8.09 5.47
C PRO A 262 2.13 8.99 5.71
N GLN A 263 1.56 9.51 4.63
CA GLN A 263 0.34 10.30 4.71
C GLN A 263 -0.89 9.43 5.01
N GLY A 264 -1.90 10.06 5.60
CA GLY A 264 -3.19 9.46 5.94
C GLY A 264 -3.19 8.67 7.25
N THR A 265 -4.14 7.75 7.38
CA THR A 265 -4.40 7.03 8.63
C THR A 265 -4.18 5.52 8.50
N PHE A 266 -4.03 4.88 9.64
CA PHE A 266 -4.01 3.44 9.84
C PHE A 266 -5.32 3.03 10.51
N ASN A 267 -6.00 2.06 9.90
CA ASN A 267 -7.25 1.50 10.38
C ASN A 267 -7.03 0.01 10.55
N TYR A 268 -6.98 -0.43 11.81
CA TYR A 268 -6.76 -1.83 12.13
C TYR A 268 -7.32 -2.13 13.51
N SER A 269 -8.23 -3.09 13.59
CA SER A 269 -8.86 -3.48 14.84
C SER A 269 -8.93 -5.00 14.87
N ASP A 270 -8.32 -5.59 15.89
CA ASP A 270 -8.48 -7.01 16.18
C ASP A 270 -8.38 -7.29 17.68
N ASN A 271 -8.64 -8.55 18.03
CA ASN A 271 -8.57 -9.03 19.41
C ASN A 271 -7.27 -9.82 19.69
N LYS A 272 -6.30 -9.81 18.76
CA LYS A 272 -5.05 -10.56 18.91
C LYS A 272 -4.06 -9.73 19.73
N GLN A 273 -3.29 -10.41 20.56
CA GLN A 273 -2.12 -9.84 21.22
C GLN A 273 -0.86 -10.14 20.42
N TYR A 274 -0.02 -9.12 20.24
CA TYR A 274 1.16 -9.16 19.39
C TYR A 274 2.44 -9.02 20.21
N THR A 275 3.45 -9.83 19.90
CA THR A 275 4.84 -9.52 20.25
C THR A 275 5.34 -8.31 19.47
N VAL A 276 6.48 -7.73 19.86
CA VAL A 276 7.09 -6.59 19.15
C VAL A 276 7.41 -6.97 17.70
N GLU A 277 7.90 -8.19 17.48
CA GLU A 277 8.20 -8.75 16.17
C GLU A 277 6.95 -8.89 15.30
N GLU A 278 5.88 -9.50 15.83
CA GLU A 278 4.63 -9.65 15.07
C GLU A 278 3.95 -8.30 14.80
N ALA A 279 4.07 -7.36 15.74
CA ALA A 279 3.58 -6.01 15.57
C ALA A 279 4.33 -5.26 14.46
N LEU A 280 5.67 -5.34 14.46
CA LEU A 280 6.49 -4.78 13.38
C LEU A 280 6.12 -5.39 12.03
N ASP A 281 5.91 -6.71 12.00
CA ASP A 281 5.54 -7.44 10.80
C ASP A 281 4.19 -6.98 10.24
N LEU A 282 3.19 -6.84 11.13
CA LEU A 282 1.87 -6.33 10.78
C LEU A 282 1.95 -4.90 10.23
N LEU A 283 2.66 -4.01 10.92
CA LEU A 283 2.82 -2.63 10.48
C LEU A 283 3.48 -2.58 9.09
N ASN A 284 4.56 -3.35 8.89
CA ASN A 284 5.24 -3.44 7.60
C ASN A 284 4.37 -4.00 6.49
N SER A 285 3.50 -4.98 6.77
CA SER A 285 2.56 -5.52 5.77
C SER A 285 1.66 -4.44 5.17
N VAL A 286 1.27 -3.44 5.98
CA VAL A 286 0.40 -2.33 5.54
C VAL A 286 1.23 -1.15 5.04
N LEU A 287 2.38 -0.84 5.65
CA LEU A 287 3.30 0.20 5.18
C LEU A 287 3.84 -0.09 3.78
N ALA A 288 4.03 -1.37 3.43
CA ALA A 288 4.42 -1.78 2.08
C ALA A 288 3.45 -1.25 1.01
N THR A 289 2.15 -1.14 1.32
CA THR A 289 1.15 -0.58 0.40
C THR A 289 1.27 0.93 0.19
N LYS A 290 2.02 1.60 1.06
CA LYS A 290 2.24 3.05 1.07
C LYS A 290 3.64 3.46 0.62
N GLY A 291 4.47 2.51 0.20
CA GLY A 291 5.85 2.80 -0.20
C GLY A 291 6.78 3.04 0.99
N TYR A 292 6.47 2.46 2.17
CA TYR A 292 7.32 2.58 3.35
C TYR A 292 7.71 1.22 3.93
N GLN A 293 8.87 1.19 4.60
CA GLN A 293 9.37 0.01 5.30
C GLN A 293 9.99 0.46 6.64
N LEU A 294 9.51 -0.09 7.75
CA LEU A 294 10.21 -0.04 9.03
C LEU A 294 11.30 -1.11 9.06
N VAL A 295 12.51 -0.68 9.38
CA VAL A 295 13.68 -1.55 9.54
C VAL A 295 14.22 -1.38 10.94
N ARG A 296 14.33 -2.49 11.67
CA ARG A 296 14.89 -2.55 13.02
C ARG A 296 16.33 -3.05 12.96
N ARG A 297 17.23 -2.37 13.67
CA ARG A 297 18.58 -2.85 13.96
C ARG A 297 18.89 -2.59 15.42
N GLU A 298 19.05 -3.65 16.20
CA GLU A 298 19.17 -3.57 17.67
C GLU A 298 17.99 -2.79 18.28
N ARG A 299 18.27 -1.68 18.98
CA ARG A 299 17.26 -0.77 19.54
C ARG A 299 16.84 0.36 18.60
N MET A 300 17.45 0.48 17.43
CA MET A 300 17.11 1.53 16.45
C MET A 300 15.99 1.04 15.53
N LEU A 301 14.99 1.89 15.33
CA LEU A 301 13.92 1.69 14.37
C LEU A 301 13.98 2.84 13.36
N ARG A 302 14.11 2.52 12.06
CA ARG A 302 14.12 3.53 11.01
C ARG A 302 13.01 3.27 10.02
N LEU A 303 12.31 4.34 9.65
CA LEU A 303 11.29 4.31 8.61
C LEU A 303 11.91 4.81 7.31
N PHE A 304 11.88 3.97 6.28
CA PHE A 304 12.35 4.32 4.95
C PHE A 304 11.16 4.52 4.01
N ASN A 305 11.19 5.62 3.25
CA ASN A 305 10.38 5.77 2.05
C ASN A 305 11.10 5.02 0.92
N VAL A 306 10.60 3.84 0.57
CA VAL A 306 11.26 2.95 -0.38
C VAL A 306 11.02 3.34 -1.84
N ASP A 307 10.12 4.31 -2.07
CA ASP A 307 9.94 4.93 -3.39
C ASP A 307 11.04 5.97 -3.69
N GLN A 308 11.74 6.47 -2.66
CA GLN A 308 12.82 7.45 -2.79
C GLN A 308 14.22 6.82 -2.97
N GLY A 309 14.37 5.52 -2.73
CA GLY A 309 15.63 4.82 -2.92
C GLY A 309 15.76 3.52 -2.13
N PRO A 310 16.84 2.76 -2.38
CA PRO A 310 17.05 1.48 -1.73
C PRO A 310 17.38 1.66 -0.24
N ILE A 311 16.98 0.66 0.56
CA ILE A 311 17.32 0.61 1.99
C ILE A 311 18.84 0.40 2.13
N PRO A 312 19.58 1.31 2.80
CA PRO A 312 21.03 1.15 2.94
C PRO A 312 21.36 -0.08 3.79
N GLN A 313 22.29 -0.93 3.31
CA GLN A 313 22.62 -2.21 3.97
C GLN A 313 23.11 -2.07 5.41
N ILE A 314 23.62 -0.89 5.81
CA ILE A 314 24.01 -0.62 7.20
C ILE A 314 22.82 -0.66 8.17
N PHE A 315 21.59 -0.51 7.71
CA PHE A 315 20.41 -0.61 8.57
C PHE A 315 19.82 -2.03 8.60
N VAL A 316 20.29 -2.93 7.74
CA VAL A 316 19.70 -4.26 7.56
C VAL A 316 20.46 -5.27 8.42
N GLU A 317 19.74 -5.91 9.35
CA GLU A 317 20.29 -6.98 10.17
C GLU A 317 20.57 -8.22 9.30
N THR A 318 21.77 -8.81 9.45
CA THR A 318 22.11 -10.07 8.79
C THR A 318 21.85 -11.23 9.75
N VAL A 319 21.06 -12.21 9.33
CA VAL A 319 20.62 -13.35 10.14
C VAL A 319 21.02 -14.67 9.49
N ASP A 320 21.09 -15.73 10.30
CA ASP A 320 21.35 -17.08 9.78
C ASP A 320 20.12 -17.61 9.00
N PRO A 321 20.29 -18.33 7.88
CA PRO A 321 19.18 -18.92 7.13
C PRO A 321 18.19 -19.74 7.98
N LYS A 322 18.65 -20.37 9.07
CA LYS A 322 17.82 -21.19 9.97
C LYS A 322 16.94 -20.35 10.88
N GLU A 323 17.27 -19.07 11.10
CA GLU A 323 16.49 -18.17 11.93
C GLU A 323 15.31 -17.56 11.20
N LEU A 324 15.30 -17.60 9.86
CA LEU A 324 14.22 -17.03 9.04
C LEU A 324 12.82 -17.51 9.43
N ASP A 325 12.67 -18.75 9.90
CA ASP A 325 11.36 -19.29 10.32
C ASP A 325 10.84 -18.66 11.62
N LYS A 326 11.70 -17.97 12.37
CA LYS A 326 11.38 -17.23 13.60
C LYS A 326 11.22 -15.72 13.37
N ARG A 327 11.55 -15.22 12.18
CA ARG A 327 11.49 -13.79 11.83
C ARG A 327 10.15 -13.41 11.20
N GLY A 328 9.87 -12.12 11.09
CA GLY A 328 8.66 -11.63 10.42
C GLY A 328 8.61 -12.00 8.92
N ARG A 329 7.43 -12.01 8.31
CA ARG A 329 7.26 -12.22 6.86
C ARG A 329 7.57 -10.95 6.06
N PHE A 330 7.26 -9.79 6.61
CA PHE A 330 7.45 -8.43 6.09
C PHE A 330 8.58 -7.69 6.81
N GLU A 331 9.34 -8.37 7.68
CA GLU A 331 10.58 -7.84 8.24
C GLU A 331 11.67 -7.83 7.16
N PHE A 332 12.36 -6.69 6.99
CA PHE A 332 13.42 -6.54 5.99
C PHE A 332 14.78 -6.92 6.60
N LEU A 333 15.40 -7.98 6.07
CA LEU A 333 16.58 -8.63 6.62
C LEU A 333 17.60 -8.94 5.52
N ALA A 334 18.80 -9.37 5.92
CA ALA A 334 19.78 -9.95 5.03
C ALA A 334 20.16 -11.36 5.48
N VAL A 335 20.44 -12.23 4.52
CA VAL A 335 20.85 -13.62 4.75
C VAL A 335 22.02 -13.94 3.83
N VAL A 336 23.00 -14.66 4.35
CA VAL A 336 24.10 -15.20 3.56
C VAL A 336 23.83 -16.67 3.28
N PHE A 337 23.67 -17.01 2.00
CA PHE A 337 23.49 -18.37 1.55
C PHE A 337 24.80 -18.93 1.02
N GLN A 338 25.17 -20.12 1.49
CA GLN A 338 26.27 -20.90 0.93
C GLN A 338 25.79 -21.67 -0.30
N VAL A 339 26.56 -21.65 -1.37
CA VAL A 339 26.29 -22.45 -2.57
C VAL A 339 27.48 -23.34 -2.90
N SER A 340 27.17 -24.58 -3.30
CA SER A 340 28.11 -25.67 -3.42
C SER A 340 27.95 -26.40 -4.76
N ARG A 341 26.72 -26.71 -5.17
CA ARG A 341 26.45 -27.36 -6.46
C ARG A 341 26.43 -26.38 -7.61
N ILE A 342 25.94 -25.16 -7.36
CA ILE A 342 25.94 -24.08 -8.35
C ILE A 342 27.01 -23.04 -8.05
N THR A 343 27.33 -22.26 -9.06
CA THR A 343 28.20 -21.09 -8.93
C THR A 343 27.44 -19.94 -8.24
N PRO A 344 28.13 -19.03 -7.53
CA PRO A 344 27.52 -17.81 -6.99
C PRO A 344 26.79 -16.98 -8.04
N GLU A 345 27.27 -16.98 -9.28
CA GLU A 345 26.70 -16.28 -10.43
C GLU A 345 25.36 -16.91 -10.86
N GLU A 346 25.28 -18.24 -10.96
CA GLU A 346 24.01 -18.94 -11.22
C GLU A 346 23.00 -18.73 -10.08
N ALA A 347 23.48 -18.80 -8.84
CA ALA A 347 22.65 -18.57 -7.65
C ALA A 347 22.08 -17.15 -7.61
N GLU A 348 22.90 -16.16 -7.98
CA GLU A 348 22.47 -14.77 -8.10
C GLU A 348 21.36 -14.62 -9.16
N VAL A 349 21.53 -15.23 -10.33
CA VAL A 349 20.54 -15.17 -11.42
C VAL A 349 19.20 -15.76 -10.98
N GLU A 350 19.20 -16.90 -10.28
CA GLU A 350 17.95 -17.49 -9.76
C GLU A 350 17.36 -16.66 -8.62
N ALA A 351 18.17 -16.19 -7.67
CA ALA A 351 17.71 -15.35 -6.56
C ALA A 351 17.07 -14.05 -7.06
N ARG A 352 17.59 -13.43 -8.12
CA ARG A 352 17.04 -12.21 -8.72
C ARG A 352 15.62 -12.39 -9.28
N LYS A 353 15.19 -13.62 -9.58
CA LYS A 353 13.81 -13.88 -10.04
C LYS A 353 12.78 -13.82 -8.90
N LEU A 354 13.24 -14.00 -7.66
CA LEU A 354 12.41 -14.05 -6.46
C LEU A 354 12.54 -12.79 -5.59
N ILE A 355 13.43 -11.87 -5.97
CA ILE A 355 13.69 -10.68 -5.19
C ILE A 355 12.57 -9.65 -5.37
N GLY A 356 12.19 -9.01 -4.27
CA GLY A 356 11.25 -7.91 -4.23
C GLY A 356 11.87 -6.61 -4.75
N PRO A 357 11.06 -5.56 -4.99
CA PRO A 357 11.52 -4.30 -5.57
C PRO A 357 12.67 -3.62 -4.80
N GLN A 358 12.76 -3.86 -3.50
CA GLN A 358 13.73 -3.25 -2.60
C GLN A 358 14.89 -4.15 -2.24
N GLY A 359 14.86 -5.41 -2.70
CA GLY A 359 15.87 -6.36 -2.34
C GLY A 359 17.17 -6.18 -3.14
N SER A 360 18.26 -6.70 -2.59
CA SER A 360 19.55 -6.73 -3.27
C SER A 360 20.24 -8.09 -3.14
N VAL A 361 21.03 -8.46 -4.14
CA VAL A 361 21.92 -9.62 -4.10
C VAL A 361 23.36 -9.13 -4.24
N THR A 362 24.24 -9.62 -3.39
CA THR A 362 25.68 -9.36 -3.44
C THR A 362 26.42 -10.69 -3.48
N MET A 363 27.22 -10.92 -4.52
CA MET A 363 28.05 -12.11 -4.62
C MET A 363 29.32 -11.99 -3.79
N LEU A 364 29.65 -13.08 -3.10
CA LEU A 364 30.90 -13.26 -2.36
C LEU A 364 31.65 -14.44 -3.00
N SER A 365 32.06 -14.28 -4.26
CA SER A 365 32.50 -15.41 -5.11
C SER A 365 33.64 -16.23 -4.49
N LYS A 366 34.59 -15.59 -3.80
CA LYS A 366 35.70 -16.29 -3.10
C LYS A 366 35.23 -17.19 -1.95
N ALA A 367 34.12 -16.83 -1.30
CA ALA A 367 33.53 -17.61 -0.22
C ALA A 367 32.47 -18.61 -0.73
N ARG A 368 32.20 -18.61 -2.04
CA ARG A 368 31.07 -19.32 -2.66
C ARG A 368 29.73 -19.04 -1.97
N GLN A 369 29.48 -17.77 -1.69
CA GLN A 369 28.28 -17.31 -1.01
C GLN A 369 27.57 -16.22 -1.80
N ILE A 370 26.26 -16.10 -1.58
CA ILE A 370 25.48 -14.92 -1.97
C ILE A 370 24.85 -14.32 -0.72
N LYS A 371 24.99 -13.00 -0.55
CA LYS A 371 24.26 -12.24 0.46
C LYS A 371 23.03 -11.64 -0.20
N VAL A 372 21.85 -11.97 0.32
CA VAL A 372 20.57 -11.47 -0.18
C VAL A 372 19.92 -10.64 0.91
N ALA A 373 19.48 -9.43 0.59
CA ALA A 373 18.66 -8.60 1.47
C ALA A 373 17.27 -8.43 0.87
N ASP A 374 16.22 -8.73 1.63
CA ASP A 374 14.82 -8.62 1.21
C ASP A 374 13.87 -8.79 2.43
N ILE A 375 12.56 -8.79 2.20
CA ILE A 375 11.57 -9.21 3.18
C ILE A 375 11.68 -10.70 3.51
N GLY A 376 11.38 -11.07 4.76
CA GLY A 376 11.51 -12.43 5.26
C GLY A 376 10.80 -13.51 4.42
N GLU A 377 9.64 -13.20 3.84
CA GLU A 377 8.92 -14.11 2.94
C GLU A 377 9.75 -14.46 1.69
N ASN A 378 10.33 -13.46 1.01
CA ASN A 378 11.15 -13.67 -0.17
C ASN A 378 12.44 -14.43 0.19
N LEU A 379 13.07 -14.10 1.33
CA LEU A 379 14.25 -14.80 1.81
C LEU A 379 13.98 -16.28 2.09
N ARG A 380 12.78 -16.64 2.60
CA ARG A 380 12.38 -18.05 2.76
C ARG A 380 12.21 -18.75 1.43
N GLN A 381 11.60 -18.09 0.44
CA GLN A 381 11.44 -18.67 -0.91
C GLN A 381 12.80 -18.88 -1.58
N ILE A 382 13.70 -17.91 -1.45
CA ILE A 382 15.07 -18.00 -1.96
C ILE A 382 15.83 -19.13 -1.27
N ARG A 383 15.73 -19.24 0.06
CA ARG A 383 16.30 -20.38 0.82
C ARG A 383 15.78 -21.70 0.29
N GLN A 384 14.47 -21.86 0.14
CA GLN A 384 13.86 -23.09 -0.36
C GLN A 384 14.34 -23.45 -1.78
N MET A 385 14.47 -22.45 -2.65
CA MET A 385 14.98 -22.62 -4.00
C MET A 385 16.45 -23.06 -3.99
N ILE A 386 17.32 -22.38 -3.21
CA ILE A 386 18.73 -22.75 -3.05
C ILE A 386 18.85 -24.16 -2.46
N ASP A 387 18.12 -24.47 -1.38
CA ASP A 387 18.12 -25.79 -0.75
C ASP A 387 17.64 -26.90 -1.70
N SER A 388 16.75 -26.58 -2.64
CA SER A 388 16.26 -27.53 -3.64
C SER A 388 17.32 -27.83 -4.71
N ILE A 389 18.10 -26.82 -5.10
CA ILE A 389 19.20 -26.96 -6.07
C ILE A 389 20.40 -27.65 -5.40
N GLU A 390 20.73 -27.27 -4.17
CA GLU A 390 21.83 -27.82 -3.36
C GLU A 390 21.50 -29.22 -2.80
N GLY A 391 20.21 -29.57 -2.75
CA GLY A 391 19.69 -30.79 -2.14
C GLY A 391 19.65 -30.67 -0.61
N LYS A 392 18.50 -30.96 0.02
CA LYS A 392 18.24 -30.88 1.47
C LYS A 392 19.13 -31.75 2.39
N ASN A 393 20.17 -32.38 1.87
CA ASN A 393 21.07 -33.18 2.67
C ASN A 393 22.37 -32.42 2.88
N ASP A 394 22.68 -32.24 4.15
CA ASP A 394 23.92 -31.80 4.78
C ASP A 394 25.10 -32.70 4.34
N VAL A 395 25.35 -32.71 3.04
CA VAL A 395 26.47 -33.36 2.41
C VAL A 395 27.27 -32.21 1.79
N PRO A 396 28.22 -31.62 2.55
CA PRO A 396 29.27 -30.83 1.95
C PRO A 396 29.79 -31.60 0.72
N LEU A 397 30.19 -30.91 -0.34
CA LEU A 397 30.77 -31.48 -1.56
C LEU A 397 31.91 -32.51 -1.36
N GLY A 398 32.34 -32.77 -0.12
CA GLY A 398 33.25 -33.84 0.24
C GLY A 398 32.66 -35.24 0.33
N ASN A 399 31.44 -35.52 -0.13
CA ASN A 399 30.84 -36.86 -0.04
C ASN A 399 30.27 -37.40 -1.37
N GLU A 400 30.96 -37.16 -2.49
CA GLU A 400 31.35 -38.37 -3.24
C GLU A 400 32.16 -39.19 -2.24
N ARG A 401 31.76 -40.42 -1.92
CA ARG A 401 32.62 -41.30 -1.10
C ARG A 401 33.87 -41.64 -1.93
N VAL A 402 34.83 -40.72 -1.98
CA VAL A 402 36.11 -40.93 -2.64
C VAL A 402 36.88 -41.92 -1.79
N THR A 403 36.83 -43.19 -2.20
CA THR A 403 37.61 -44.25 -1.56
C THR A 403 38.92 -44.38 -2.31
N ILE A 404 40.03 -44.04 -1.65
CA ILE A 404 41.37 -44.27 -2.23
C ILE A 404 41.70 -45.74 -2.10
N ILE A 405 41.63 -46.48 -3.21
CA ILE A 405 42.06 -47.87 -3.29
C ILE A 405 43.54 -47.90 -3.67
N ARG A 406 44.42 -48.19 -2.70
CA ARG A 406 45.85 -48.37 -2.97
C ARG A 406 46.11 -49.79 -3.49
N LEU A 407 46.41 -49.88 -4.78
CA LEU A 407 46.77 -51.14 -5.44
C LEU A 407 48.18 -51.57 -5.04
N LYS A 408 48.34 -52.83 -4.60
CA LYS A 408 49.66 -53.41 -4.25
C LYS A 408 50.24 -54.30 -5.35
N ASN A 409 49.37 -54.97 -6.11
CA ASN A 409 49.75 -56.04 -7.04
C ASN A 409 49.29 -55.79 -8.48
N LEU A 410 48.69 -54.64 -8.76
CA LEU A 410 48.08 -54.33 -10.06
C LEU A 410 48.37 -52.89 -10.46
N LEU A 411 48.54 -52.64 -11.77
CA LEU A 411 48.68 -51.29 -12.28
C LEU A 411 47.31 -50.58 -12.34
N PRO A 412 47.25 -49.25 -12.16
CA PRO A 412 45.99 -48.51 -12.23
C PRO A 412 45.25 -48.70 -13.56
N ALA A 413 45.97 -48.79 -14.67
CA ALA A 413 45.37 -49.00 -15.99
C ALA A 413 44.65 -50.35 -16.10
N GLU A 414 45.27 -51.42 -15.58
CA GLU A 414 44.70 -52.78 -15.57
C GLU A 414 43.50 -52.87 -14.63
N PHE A 415 43.60 -52.25 -13.45
CA PHE A 415 42.49 -52.14 -12.50
C PHE A 415 41.28 -51.45 -13.14
N MET A 416 41.50 -50.33 -13.84
CA MET A 416 40.43 -49.60 -14.50
C MET A 416 39.77 -50.39 -15.63
N THR A 417 40.50 -51.24 -16.36
CA THR A 417 39.89 -52.15 -17.35
C THR A 417 38.91 -53.12 -16.69
N MET A 418 39.26 -53.68 -15.53
CA MET A 418 38.37 -54.60 -14.79
C MET A 418 37.16 -53.88 -14.19
N VAL A 419 37.37 -52.68 -13.63
CA VAL A 419 36.28 -51.86 -13.07
C VAL A 419 35.28 -51.50 -14.16
N ARG A 420 35.74 -51.07 -15.34
CA ARG A 420 34.87 -50.74 -16.49
C ARG A 420 33.97 -51.91 -16.89
N GLN A 421 34.51 -53.12 -16.95
CA GLN A 421 33.74 -54.33 -17.25
C GLN A 421 32.66 -54.63 -16.20
N LEU A 422 32.94 -54.34 -14.92
CA LEU A 422 32.04 -54.64 -13.81
C LEU A 422 30.96 -53.56 -13.60
N THR A 423 31.27 -52.30 -13.88
CA THR A 423 30.39 -51.15 -13.59
C THR A 423 29.72 -50.58 -14.84
N GLY A 424 30.09 -51.04 -16.03
CA GLY A 424 29.53 -50.54 -17.29
C GLY A 424 30.08 -49.16 -17.72
N ILE A 425 31.23 -48.74 -17.19
CA ILE A 425 31.88 -47.50 -17.62
C ILE A 425 32.45 -47.69 -19.04
N PRO A 426 32.14 -46.81 -20.02
CA PRO A 426 32.64 -46.93 -21.39
C PRO A 426 34.17 -46.84 -21.51
N ASP A 427 34.72 -47.42 -22.59
CA ASP A 427 36.15 -47.35 -22.88
C ASP A 427 36.63 -45.90 -23.00
N GLY A 428 37.74 -45.60 -22.31
CA GLY A 428 38.29 -44.25 -22.24
C GLY A 428 37.57 -43.29 -21.27
N GLN A 429 36.50 -43.72 -20.61
CA GLN A 429 35.77 -42.91 -19.63
C GLN A 429 36.10 -43.32 -18.17
N PHE A 430 35.66 -42.48 -17.23
CA PHE A 430 35.84 -42.63 -15.79
C PHE A 430 34.52 -42.67 -15.00
N ALA A 431 33.38 -42.56 -15.67
CA ALA A 431 32.05 -42.61 -15.06
C ALA A 431 31.02 -43.17 -16.05
N THR A 432 29.89 -43.68 -15.53
CA THR A 432 28.68 -43.97 -16.31
C THR A 432 27.92 -42.68 -16.58
N MET A 433 27.00 -42.69 -17.56
CA MET A 433 26.19 -41.50 -17.89
C MET A 433 25.10 -41.18 -16.84
N ASP A 434 24.85 -42.11 -15.92
CA ASP A 434 23.89 -42.01 -14.82
C ASP A 434 24.57 -41.70 -13.48
#